data_AF-A0A535CHC8-F1
#
_entry.id   AF-A0A535CHC8-F1
#
_cell.length_a   1.000
_cell.length_b   1.000
_cell.length_c   1.000
_cell.angle_alpha   90.00
_cell.angle_beta   90.00
_cell.angle_gamma   90.00
#
_symmetry.space_group_name_H-M   'P 1'
#
loop_
_entity.id
_entity.type
_entity.pdbx_description
1 polymer ?
#
loop_
_entity_poly.entity_id
_entity_poly.type
_entity_poly.pdbx_seq_one_letter_code
_entity_poly.pdbx_strand_id
1 'polypeptide(L)'
;MYAGHGAGGTNVHPPVASPSCLKKAFHRQAPAPTSRSAPYKGVTSIRSREELGSGSIRRFPARRYDGERQASRGQSLVEFALILPILLILVGGIIQYGVIFATKHSLTQIGRDVGRWAATQGVSPCHNATTLSPDPEPVTEADALAQQSGLMGYTAGTWNASNFVGYPTYADNTSLPAVPPSTEGVEVIWSYPTGACPPLDSSTTAFVTIRLTHRAPVLLPGFPYLPGLGTCDASGCYFAITTTAEFRMEPPPP
;
A
#
# COMPACT_ATOMS: atom_id res chain seq x y z
N MET A 1 45.40 46.45 10.00
CA MET A 1 45.35 46.41 11.48
C MET A 1 43.99 45.79 11.83
N TYR A 2 43.77 44.60 12.38
CA TYR A 2 44.52 43.47 12.98
C TYR A 2 43.72 42.21 12.51
N ALA A 3 44.27 41.18 11.86
CA ALA A 3 45.08 40.08 12.39
C ALA A 3 44.54 39.48 13.71
N GLY A 4 43.89 38.32 13.64
CA GLY A 4 43.43 37.54 14.79
C GLY A 4 43.14 36.08 14.42
N HIS A 5 44.20 35.27 14.41
CA HIS A 5 44.21 33.81 14.35
C HIS A 5 43.63 33.17 15.62
N GLY A 6 43.04 31.97 15.50
CA GLY A 6 42.80 31.04 16.62
C GLY A 6 41.64 30.08 16.29
N ALA A 7 41.85 28.96 15.60
CA ALA A 7 42.45 27.68 16.04
C ALA A 7 41.56 26.85 16.98
N GLY A 8 41.21 25.64 16.51
CA GLY A 8 41.13 24.44 17.35
C GLY A 8 39.74 23.82 17.54
N GLY A 9 39.56 22.59 17.02
CA GLY A 9 38.59 21.65 17.61
C GLY A 9 37.74 20.81 16.66
N THR A 10 38.32 20.14 15.66
CA THR A 10 37.64 19.06 14.91
C THR A 10 37.51 17.81 15.79
N ASN A 11 36.31 17.50 16.30
CA ASN A 11 36.03 16.22 16.93
C ASN A 11 35.54 15.22 15.88
N VAL A 12 36.51 14.58 15.22
CA VAL A 12 36.30 13.42 14.36
C VAL A 12 36.30 12.18 15.26
N HIS A 13 35.16 11.51 15.36
CA HIS A 13 35.06 10.22 16.03
C HIS A 13 35.81 9.14 15.23
N PRO A 14 36.67 8.32 15.86
CA PRO A 14 37.36 7.22 15.19
C PRO A 14 36.44 6.00 14.96
N PRO A 15 36.61 5.25 13.85
CA PRO A 15 35.93 3.97 13.64
C PRO A 15 36.55 2.88 14.52
N VAL A 16 35.74 2.21 15.32
CA VAL A 16 36.16 1.04 16.11
C VAL A 16 36.18 -0.20 15.23
N ALA A 17 37.35 -0.83 15.18
CA ALA A 17 37.66 -2.02 14.41
C ALA A 17 37.06 -3.31 15.00
N SER A 18 36.76 -4.24 14.10
CA SER A 18 36.30 -5.61 14.30
C SER A 18 37.28 -6.51 15.07
N PRO A 19 36.78 -7.56 15.76
CA PRO A 19 37.54 -8.78 15.96
C PRO A 19 37.08 -9.90 15.02
N SER A 20 38.02 -10.35 14.20
CA SER A 20 37.97 -11.55 13.37
C SER A 20 38.43 -12.77 14.19
N CYS A 21 37.54 -13.74 14.41
CA CYS A 21 37.83 -15.14 14.78
C CYS A 21 36.46 -15.84 14.89
N LEU A 22 36.17 -17.01 14.32
CA LEU A 22 36.98 -18.21 14.29
C LEU A 22 36.34 -19.16 13.25
N LYS A 23 37.08 -19.58 12.23
CA LYS A 23 36.70 -20.70 11.35
C LYS A 23 36.75 -21.98 12.19
N LYS A 24 35.67 -22.75 12.25
CA LYS A 24 35.72 -24.18 12.56
C LYS A 24 34.98 -24.95 11.50
N ALA A 25 35.79 -25.57 10.64
CA ALA A 25 35.40 -26.71 9.83
C ALA A 25 34.98 -27.86 10.77
N PHE A 26 33.81 -28.44 10.50
CA PHE A 26 33.48 -29.76 11.02
C PHE A 26 33.15 -30.66 9.84
N HIS A 27 34.21 -31.25 9.29
CA HIS A 27 34.13 -32.55 8.64
C HIS A 27 33.70 -33.57 9.70
N ARG A 28 32.55 -34.20 9.51
CA ARG A 28 32.26 -35.52 10.08
C ARG A 28 31.90 -36.45 8.93
N GLN A 29 32.90 -37.22 8.51
CA GLN A 29 32.68 -38.52 7.89
C GLN A 29 32.17 -39.48 8.97
N ALA A 30 31.15 -40.27 8.61
CA ALA A 30 30.74 -41.47 9.32
C ALA A 30 30.31 -42.52 8.27
N PRO A 31 30.40 -43.81 8.60
CA PRO A 31 31.04 -44.81 7.77
C PRO A 31 30.07 -45.67 6.94
N ALA A 32 30.57 -46.27 5.84
CA ALA A 32 30.09 -47.56 5.33
C ALA A 32 30.62 -48.66 6.26
N PRO A 33 29.94 -49.80 6.52
CA PRO A 33 29.37 -50.75 5.54
C PRO A 33 27.98 -51.28 6.01
N THR A 34 27.20 -52.14 5.34
CA THR A 34 27.47 -53.53 4.94
C THR A 34 26.40 -54.05 3.98
N SER A 35 26.90 -54.79 2.99
CA SER A 35 26.23 -55.76 2.14
C SER A 35 25.33 -56.76 2.89
N ARG A 36 24.11 -56.97 2.36
CA ARG A 36 23.25 -58.19 2.33
C ARG A 36 21.80 -57.71 2.16
N SER A 37 21.07 -58.04 1.09
CA SER A 37 20.49 -59.38 0.92
C SER A 37 20.14 -59.68 -0.56
N ALA A 38 20.22 -60.97 -0.87
CA ALA A 38 20.25 -61.60 -2.18
C ALA A 38 18.95 -61.55 -3.02
N PRO A 39 19.05 -61.76 -4.34
CA PRO A 39 17.91 -62.03 -5.21
C PRO A 39 17.44 -63.50 -5.07
N TYR A 40 16.15 -63.70 -4.84
CA TYR A 40 15.51 -65.01 -4.85
C TYR A 40 15.43 -65.50 -6.32
N LYS A 41 16.36 -66.36 -6.75
CA LYS A 41 16.25 -67.11 -8.01
C LYS A 41 15.41 -68.37 -7.75
N GLY A 42 14.17 -68.32 -8.22
CA GLY A 42 13.27 -69.48 -8.28
C GLY A 42 13.86 -70.59 -9.15
N VAL A 43 13.78 -71.80 -8.61
CA VAL A 43 14.33 -73.06 -9.09
C VAL A 43 13.66 -73.50 -10.40
N THR A 44 14.47 -73.79 -11.40
CA THR A 44 14.13 -74.61 -12.56
C THR A 44 13.97 -76.06 -12.14
N SER A 45 12.74 -76.57 -12.10
CA SER A 45 12.49 -78.01 -12.05
C SER A 45 12.23 -78.54 -13.47
N ILE A 46 13.16 -79.35 -13.94
CA ILE A 46 13.03 -80.20 -15.11
C ILE A 46 11.89 -81.19 -14.83
N ARG A 47 10.90 -81.26 -15.72
CA ARG A 47 9.96 -82.39 -15.77
C ARG A 47 9.83 -82.86 -17.21
N SER A 48 10.56 -83.93 -17.51
CA SER A 48 10.34 -84.75 -18.71
C SER A 48 9.03 -85.50 -18.57
N ARG A 49 8.15 -85.38 -19.57
CA ARG A 49 7.54 -86.53 -20.26
C ARG A 49 6.73 -86.06 -21.46
N GLU A 50 6.99 -86.70 -22.58
CA GLU A 50 6.19 -86.71 -23.80
C GLU A 50 4.73 -87.07 -23.50
N GLU A 51 3.79 -86.45 -24.21
CA GLU A 51 2.93 -87.16 -25.17
C GLU A 51 2.20 -86.15 -26.09
N LEU A 52 1.98 -86.61 -27.32
CA LEU A 52 1.43 -85.93 -28.48
C LEU A 52 0.04 -85.33 -28.21
N GLY A 53 -0.21 -84.13 -28.76
CA GLY A 53 -1.55 -83.57 -28.81
C GLY A 53 -1.60 -82.23 -29.51
N SER A 54 -2.02 -82.27 -30.77
CA SER A 54 -2.45 -81.16 -31.64
C SER A 54 -3.10 -79.99 -30.89
N GLY A 55 -2.63 -78.76 -31.18
CA GLY A 55 -3.29 -77.53 -30.72
C GLY A 55 -2.34 -76.35 -30.59
N SER A 56 -1.92 -75.74 -31.71
CA SER A 56 -1.13 -74.51 -31.70
C SER A 56 -1.99 -73.29 -31.29
N ILE A 57 -2.24 -73.10 -30.00
CA ILE A 57 -2.72 -71.81 -29.49
C ILE A 57 -1.50 -70.95 -29.22
N ARG A 58 -1.21 -70.03 -30.14
CA ARG A 58 -0.22 -68.96 -29.95
C ARG A 58 -0.71 -68.04 -28.83
N ARG A 59 -0.27 -68.29 -27.59
CA ARG A 59 -0.37 -67.31 -26.50
C ARG A 59 0.59 -66.16 -26.81
N PHE A 60 0.04 -65.07 -27.31
CA PHE A 60 0.74 -63.79 -27.31
C PHE A 60 1.05 -63.42 -25.85
N PRO A 61 2.31 -63.09 -25.51
CA PRO A 61 2.56 -62.47 -24.22
C PRO A 61 1.87 -61.11 -24.24
N ALA A 62 0.83 -60.95 -23.43
CA ALA A 62 0.29 -59.65 -23.11
C ALA A 62 1.45 -58.83 -22.51
N ARG A 63 1.98 -57.88 -23.28
CA ARG A 63 2.77 -56.78 -22.74
C ARG A 63 1.87 -56.07 -21.74
N ARG A 64 1.99 -56.43 -20.45
CA ARG A 64 1.53 -55.57 -19.37
C ARG A 64 2.41 -54.33 -19.45
N TYR A 65 1.83 -53.28 -20.01
CA TYR A 65 2.39 -51.95 -19.94
C TYR A 65 2.24 -51.52 -18.48
N ASP A 66 3.27 -51.82 -17.68
CA ASP A 66 3.38 -51.42 -16.28
C ASP A 66 3.67 -49.91 -16.25
N GLY A 67 2.66 -49.12 -16.64
CA GLY A 67 2.71 -47.66 -16.75
C GLY A 67 2.32 -46.93 -15.47
N GLU A 68 2.16 -47.63 -14.34
CA GLU A 68 1.53 -47.10 -13.13
C GLU A 68 2.50 -46.46 -12.11
N ARG A 69 3.75 -46.14 -12.49
CA ARG A 69 4.72 -45.54 -11.55
C ARG A 69 5.11 -44.09 -11.82
N GLN A 70 4.54 -43.45 -12.84
CA GLN A 70 4.83 -42.05 -13.16
C GLN A 70 3.76 -41.04 -12.68
N ALA A 71 2.57 -41.50 -12.28
CA ALA A 71 1.45 -40.61 -11.93
C ALA A 71 1.67 -39.80 -10.63
N SER A 72 2.42 -40.32 -9.65
CA SER A 72 2.52 -39.70 -8.32
C SER A 72 3.47 -38.49 -8.25
N ARG A 73 4.33 -38.27 -9.26
CA ARG A 73 5.35 -37.21 -9.21
C ARG A 73 4.88 -35.83 -9.71
N GLY A 74 3.73 -35.77 -10.39
CA GLY A 74 3.15 -34.52 -10.89
C GLY A 74 1.97 -33.98 -10.07
N GLN A 75 1.37 -34.82 -9.21
CA GLN A 75 0.12 -34.49 -8.53
C GLN A 75 0.26 -33.28 -7.58
N SER A 76 1.33 -33.21 -6.79
CA SER A 76 1.54 -32.10 -5.85
C SER A 76 1.75 -30.74 -6.54
N LEU A 77 2.31 -30.72 -7.76
CA LEU A 77 2.48 -29.49 -8.53
C LEU A 77 1.12 -28.96 -9.01
N VAL A 78 0.23 -29.86 -9.43
CA VAL A 78 -1.14 -29.52 -9.83
C VAL A 78 -1.95 -29.00 -8.65
N GLU A 79 -1.85 -29.63 -7.48
CA GLU A 79 -2.52 -29.18 -6.25
C GLU A 79 -2.05 -27.78 -5.83
N PHE A 80 -0.75 -27.50 -5.92
CA PHE A 80 -0.21 -26.16 -5.65
C PHE A 80 -0.68 -25.13 -6.69
N ALA A 81 -0.71 -25.48 -7.97
CA ALA A 81 -1.16 -24.59 -9.04
C ALA A 81 -2.63 -24.16 -8.87
N LEU A 82 -3.47 -24.99 -8.25
CA LEU A 82 -4.86 -24.66 -7.95
C LEU A 82 -5.00 -23.71 -6.74
N ILE A 83 -4.11 -23.80 -5.74
CA ILE A 83 -4.14 -22.93 -4.55
C ILE A 83 -3.46 -21.59 -4.82
N LEU A 84 -2.42 -21.59 -5.66
CA LEU A 84 -1.64 -20.40 -6.04
C LEU A 84 -2.51 -19.18 -6.42
N PRO A 85 -3.53 -19.26 -7.29
CA PRO A 85 -4.33 -18.08 -7.65
C PRO A 85 -5.07 -17.48 -6.45
N ILE A 86 -5.59 -18.30 -5.53
CA ILE A 86 -6.28 -17.83 -4.33
C ILE A 86 -5.28 -17.18 -3.37
N LEU A 87 -4.10 -17.80 -3.21
CA LEU A 87 -3.03 -17.24 -2.39
C LEU A 87 -2.55 -15.88 -2.92
N LEU A 88 -2.40 -15.74 -4.24
CA LEU A 88 -1.99 -14.48 -4.86
C LEU A 88 -3.04 -13.37 -4.68
N ILE A 89 -4.33 -13.69 -4.79
CA ILE A 89 -5.41 -12.73 -4.52
C ILE A 89 -5.41 -12.32 -3.05
N LEU A 90 -5.22 -13.27 -2.11
CA LEU A 90 -5.19 -12.99 -0.68
C LEU A 90 -4.00 -12.10 -0.30
N VAL A 91 -2.79 -12.49 -0.70
CA VAL A 91 -1.56 -11.73 -0.41
C VAL A 91 -1.61 -10.38 -1.09
N GLY A 92 -2.05 -10.33 -2.36
CA GLY A 92 -2.28 -9.09 -3.07
C GLY A 92 -3.25 -8.17 -2.32
N GLY A 93 -4.40 -8.70 -1.90
CA GLY A 93 -5.41 -7.93 -1.16
C GLY A 93 -4.87 -7.34 0.14
N ILE A 94 -4.06 -8.10 0.88
CA ILE A 94 -3.39 -7.61 2.10
C ILE A 94 -2.41 -6.47 1.77
N ILE A 95 -1.62 -6.61 0.72
CA ILE A 95 -0.67 -5.56 0.28
C ILE A 95 -1.43 -4.30 -0.14
N GLN A 96 -2.48 -4.45 -0.97
CA GLN A 96 -3.30 -3.33 -1.43
C GLN A 96 -3.97 -2.62 -0.25
N TYR A 97 -4.50 -3.37 0.72
CA TYR A 97 -5.07 -2.80 1.93
C TYR A 97 -4.03 -2.04 2.75
N GLY A 98 -2.83 -2.60 2.92
CA GLY A 98 -1.73 -1.94 3.63
C GLY A 98 -1.36 -0.59 3.02
N VAL A 99 -1.32 -0.50 1.68
CA VAL A 99 -1.09 0.75 0.97
C VAL A 99 -2.21 1.75 1.21
N ILE A 100 -3.47 1.36 1.02
CA ILE A 100 -4.63 2.24 1.25
C ILE A 100 -4.63 2.76 2.70
N PHE A 101 -4.35 1.87 3.67
CA PHE A 101 -4.29 2.23 5.08
C PHE A 101 -3.17 3.23 5.37
N ALA A 102 -1.96 3.01 4.84
CA ALA A 102 -0.85 3.94 5.00
C ALA A 102 -1.17 5.31 4.39
N THR A 103 -1.70 5.34 3.17
CA THR A 103 -2.11 6.58 2.49
C THR A 103 -3.21 7.30 3.27
N LYS A 104 -4.20 6.57 3.79
CA LYS A 104 -5.28 7.14 4.61
C LYS A 104 -4.76 7.71 5.93
N HIS A 105 -3.78 7.06 6.55
CA HIS A 105 -3.14 7.56 7.76
C HIS A 105 -2.43 8.90 7.51
N SER A 106 -1.56 8.97 6.50
CA SER A 106 -0.89 10.21 6.11
C SER A 106 -1.90 11.31 5.73
N LEU A 107 -2.93 10.97 4.94
CA LEU A 107 -3.97 11.92 4.53
C LEU A 107 -4.68 12.53 5.74
N THR A 108 -5.04 11.71 6.73
CA THR A 108 -5.69 12.20 7.95
C THR A 108 -4.76 13.06 8.81
N GLN A 109 -3.46 12.77 8.84
CA GLN A 109 -2.49 13.64 9.50
C GLN A 109 -2.44 15.01 8.81
N ILE A 110 -2.29 15.04 7.48
CA ILE A 110 -2.29 16.29 6.70
C ILE A 110 -3.57 17.08 6.97
N GLY A 111 -4.74 16.46 6.88
CA GLY A 111 -6.02 17.15 7.10
C GLY A 111 -6.14 17.78 8.49
N ARG A 112 -5.50 17.19 9.51
CA ARG A 112 -5.47 17.78 10.85
C ARG A 112 -4.51 18.96 10.94
N ASP A 113 -3.35 18.85 10.32
CA ASP A 113 -2.34 19.91 10.34
C ASP A 113 -2.81 21.13 9.54
N VAL A 114 -3.38 20.92 8.34
CA VAL A 114 -4.02 21.96 7.54
C VAL A 114 -5.18 22.60 8.30
N GLY A 115 -6.04 21.81 8.95
CA GLY A 115 -7.18 22.34 9.69
C GLY A 115 -6.78 23.15 10.92
N ARG A 116 -5.72 22.74 11.64
CA ARG A 116 -5.13 23.53 12.72
C ARG A 116 -4.56 24.83 12.22
N TRP A 117 -3.80 24.77 11.13
CA TRP A 117 -3.25 25.96 10.50
C TRP A 117 -4.37 26.92 10.10
N ALA A 118 -5.39 26.43 9.39
CA ALA A 118 -6.51 27.24 8.93
C ALA A 118 -7.33 27.84 10.08
N ALA A 119 -7.43 27.15 11.23
CA ALA A 119 -8.12 27.68 12.41
C ALA A 119 -7.41 28.86 13.07
N THR A 120 -6.10 29.02 12.84
CA THR A 120 -5.29 30.15 13.33
C THR A 120 -5.22 31.31 12.33
N GLN A 121 -5.63 31.08 11.08
CA GLN A 121 -5.55 32.09 10.04
C GLN A 121 -6.66 33.13 10.19
N GLY A 122 -6.29 34.41 10.21
CA GLY A 122 -7.22 35.55 10.22
C GLY A 122 -7.77 35.90 8.84
N VAL A 123 -7.87 34.93 7.93
CA VAL A 123 -8.24 35.16 6.53
C VAL A 123 -9.50 34.43 6.10
N SER A 124 -10.28 35.20 5.31
CA SER A 124 -11.27 34.84 4.30
C SER A 124 -12.52 34.04 4.71
N PRO A 125 -13.74 34.48 4.34
CA PRO A 125 -14.02 35.36 3.20
C PRO A 125 -13.75 36.87 3.40
N CYS A 126 -13.25 37.28 4.57
CA CYS A 126 -13.15 38.68 5.01
C CYS A 126 -11.79 39.37 5.02
N HIS A 127 -10.79 38.83 4.34
CA HIS A 127 -9.59 39.63 4.06
C HIS A 127 -9.87 40.61 2.90
N ASN A 128 -9.23 41.78 2.88
CA ASN A 128 -9.53 42.88 1.95
C ASN A 128 -9.60 42.44 0.47
N ALA A 129 -10.76 42.70 -0.15
CA ALA A 129 -11.12 42.40 -1.54
C ALA A 129 -10.45 43.27 -2.62
N THR A 130 -9.19 43.69 -2.44
CA THR A 130 -8.38 44.12 -3.60
C THR A 130 -7.82 42.92 -4.37
N THR A 131 -7.86 41.74 -3.77
CA THR A 131 -7.75 40.44 -4.44
C THR A 131 -9.01 39.65 -4.12
N LEU A 132 -10.05 39.77 -4.97
CA LEU A 132 -11.19 38.86 -5.01
C LEU A 132 -10.74 37.45 -5.47
N SER A 133 -9.86 36.82 -4.71
CA SER A 133 -9.69 35.38 -4.72
C SER A 133 -9.88 34.93 -3.28
N PRO A 134 -10.65 33.87 -2.99
CA PRO A 134 -10.34 33.08 -1.81
C PRO A 134 -8.86 32.72 -1.97
N ASP A 135 -7.98 33.33 -1.18
CA ASP A 135 -6.56 33.05 -1.33
C ASP A 135 -6.37 31.53 -1.16
N PRO A 136 -5.64 30.85 -2.06
CA PRO A 136 -5.44 29.41 -2.05
C PRO A 136 -4.60 28.92 -0.85
N GLU A 137 -4.58 29.68 0.24
CA GLU A 137 -3.84 29.46 1.47
C GLU A 137 -4.01 28.02 2.02
N PRO A 138 -5.25 27.49 2.23
CA PRO A 138 -5.40 26.11 2.71
C PRO A 138 -4.94 25.05 1.71
N VAL A 139 -5.06 25.30 0.40
CA VAL A 139 -4.66 24.32 -0.62
C VAL A 139 -3.15 24.33 -0.83
N THR A 140 -2.51 25.48 -0.73
CA THR A 140 -1.04 25.62 -0.75
C THR A 140 -0.43 24.95 0.47
N GLU A 141 -0.99 25.15 1.67
CA GLU A 141 -0.53 24.46 2.87
C GLU A 141 -0.76 22.94 2.77
N ALA A 142 -1.92 22.52 2.27
CA ALA A 142 -2.20 21.10 2.05
C ALA A 142 -1.21 20.46 1.07
N ASP A 143 -0.88 21.13 -0.04
CA ASP A 143 0.12 20.67 -1.01
C ASP A 143 1.52 20.57 -0.37
N ALA A 144 1.94 21.59 0.38
CA ALA A 144 3.24 21.59 1.05
C ALA A 144 3.38 20.43 2.06
N LEU A 145 2.35 20.18 2.85
CA LEU A 145 2.31 19.06 3.81
C LEU A 145 2.23 17.70 3.09
N ALA A 146 1.46 17.60 2.00
CA ALA A 146 1.38 16.38 1.21
C ALA A 146 2.74 15.97 0.63
N GLN A 147 3.51 16.93 0.12
CA GLN A 147 4.87 16.70 -0.39
C GLN A 147 5.82 16.13 0.68
N GLN A 148 5.63 16.50 1.95
CA GLN A 148 6.50 16.08 3.06
C GLN A 148 6.01 14.79 3.76
N SER A 149 4.74 14.43 3.60
CA SER A 149 4.08 13.34 4.34
C SER A 149 4.32 11.91 3.81
N GLY A 150 4.98 11.77 2.65
CA GLY A 150 5.13 10.48 1.97
C GLY A 150 3.81 9.92 1.43
N LEU A 151 2.85 10.79 1.09
CA LEU A 151 1.55 10.42 0.54
C LEU A 151 1.72 9.64 -0.78
N MET A 152 1.44 8.34 -0.74
CA MET A 152 1.70 7.42 -1.86
C MET A 152 0.85 7.77 -3.08
N GLY A 153 1.49 8.03 -4.22
CA GLY A 153 0.83 8.43 -5.47
C GLY A 153 0.58 9.93 -5.59
N TYR A 154 0.95 10.73 -4.58
CA TYR A 154 0.88 12.18 -4.66
C TYR A 154 1.97 12.77 -5.56
N THR A 155 1.60 13.77 -6.35
CA THR A 155 2.55 14.58 -7.13
C THR A 155 2.44 16.03 -6.67
N ALA A 156 3.55 16.71 -6.44
CA ALA A 156 3.58 18.11 -6.04
C ALA A 156 2.76 19.00 -7.00
N GLY A 157 1.97 19.92 -6.47
CA GLY A 157 1.09 20.80 -7.24
C GLY A 157 -0.19 20.13 -7.75
N THR A 158 -0.48 18.88 -7.36
CA THR A 158 -1.76 18.21 -7.68
C THR A 158 -2.93 18.89 -6.96
N TRP A 159 -2.75 19.23 -5.68
CA TRP A 159 -3.66 20.09 -4.96
C TRP A 159 -3.29 21.54 -5.24
N ASN A 160 -4.10 22.19 -6.06
CA ASN A 160 -3.90 23.56 -6.50
C ASN A 160 -5.26 24.25 -6.65
N ALA A 161 -5.25 25.52 -7.06
CA ALA A 161 -6.46 26.32 -7.22
C ALA A 161 -7.52 25.71 -8.17
N SER A 162 -7.13 24.88 -9.14
CA SER A 162 -8.07 24.22 -10.07
C SER A 162 -8.87 23.08 -9.44
N ASN A 163 -8.33 22.45 -8.39
CA ASN A 163 -8.96 21.37 -7.63
C ASN A 163 -9.29 21.81 -6.19
N PHE A 164 -9.45 23.11 -5.99
CA PHE A 164 -9.83 23.72 -4.74
C PHE A 164 -11.27 24.23 -4.82
N VAL A 165 -12.08 23.88 -3.82
CA VAL A 165 -13.44 24.41 -3.70
C VAL A 165 -13.61 25.03 -2.32
N GLY A 166 -13.63 26.36 -2.28
CA GLY A 166 -14.07 27.13 -1.12
C GLY A 166 -15.57 27.39 -1.22
N TYR A 167 -16.33 26.96 -0.22
CA TYR A 167 -17.76 27.24 -0.15
C TYR A 167 -17.97 28.58 0.57
N PRO A 168 -18.47 29.64 -0.11
CA PRO A 168 -18.75 30.90 0.56
C PRO A 168 -19.90 30.73 1.55
N THR A 169 -19.74 31.29 2.73
CA THR A 169 -20.79 31.36 3.75
C THR A 169 -21.71 32.53 3.46
N TYR A 170 -22.97 32.23 3.09
CA TYR A 170 -24.06 33.17 3.34
C TYR A 170 -25.47 32.53 3.31
N ALA A 171 -25.68 31.34 2.72
CA ALA A 171 -27.07 30.89 2.50
C ALA A 171 -27.44 29.44 2.83
N ASP A 172 -26.58 28.42 2.82
CA ASP A 172 -27.11 27.05 2.98
C ASP A 172 -26.09 25.93 3.28
N ASN A 173 -24.94 26.26 3.87
CA ASN A 173 -23.82 25.33 3.92
C ASN A 173 -23.09 25.40 5.27
N THR A 174 -23.75 25.00 6.35
CA THR A 174 -23.06 24.68 7.62
C THR A 174 -22.23 23.38 7.54
N SER A 175 -22.28 22.70 6.40
CA SER A 175 -21.58 21.44 6.17
C SER A 175 -21.14 21.31 4.72
N LEU A 176 -20.05 20.58 4.52
CA LEU A 176 -19.62 20.14 3.19
C LEU A 176 -20.68 19.21 2.57
N PRO A 177 -20.80 19.13 1.23
CA PRO A 177 -21.73 18.22 0.59
C PRO A 177 -21.61 16.79 1.11
N ALA A 178 -22.74 16.13 1.40
CA ALA A 178 -22.76 14.80 2.04
C ALA A 178 -22.02 13.72 1.23
N VAL A 179 -21.95 13.87 -0.09
CA VAL A 179 -21.19 12.98 -0.97
C VAL A 179 -19.83 13.64 -1.26
N PRO A 180 -18.71 13.04 -0.83
CA PRO A 180 -17.41 13.54 -1.21
C PRO A 180 -17.19 13.35 -2.72
N PRO A 181 -16.55 14.30 -3.40
CA PRO A 181 -16.20 14.13 -4.79
C PRO A 181 -15.23 12.93 -4.94
N SER A 182 -15.30 12.23 -6.06
CA SER A 182 -14.28 11.23 -6.44
C SER A 182 -13.05 11.87 -7.09
N THR A 183 -13.09 13.19 -7.31
CA THR A 183 -11.98 13.97 -7.84
C THR A 183 -11.01 14.34 -6.73
N GLU A 184 -9.72 14.20 -7.04
CA GLU A 184 -8.61 14.69 -6.24
C GLU A 184 -8.81 16.18 -5.91
N GLY A 185 -8.61 16.60 -4.66
CA GLY A 185 -8.75 18.02 -4.33
C GLY A 185 -8.91 18.35 -2.85
N VAL A 186 -9.05 19.65 -2.59
CA VAL A 186 -9.18 20.26 -1.27
C VAL A 186 -10.46 21.08 -1.23
N GLU A 187 -11.32 20.80 -0.25
CA GLU A 187 -12.57 21.52 -0.04
C GLU A 187 -12.56 22.15 1.35
N VAL A 188 -12.97 23.42 1.44
CA VAL A 188 -12.97 24.17 2.69
C VAL A 188 -14.26 24.94 2.84
N ILE A 189 -14.74 24.98 4.08
CA ILE A 189 -15.88 25.80 4.47
C ILE A 189 -15.62 26.43 5.82
N TRP A 190 -15.97 27.72 5.92
CA TRP A 190 -15.92 28.50 7.15
C TRP A 190 -17.36 28.68 7.62
N SER A 191 -17.68 28.43 8.88
CA SER A 191 -19.04 28.61 9.42
C SER A 191 -19.03 29.48 10.66
N TYR A 192 -19.95 30.44 10.72
CA TYR A 192 -20.13 31.39 11.83
C TYR A 192 -21.60 31.84 11.92
N PRO A 193 -22.07 32.25 13.11
CA PRO A 193 -23.50 32.42 13.38
C PRO A 193 -24.14 33.65 12.70
N THR A 194 -23.40 34.73 12.45
CA THR A 194 -23.93 35.95 11.81
C THR A 194 -22.87 36.67 10.98
N GLY A 195 -23.29 37.38 9.94
CA GLY A 195 -22.44 38.27 9.14
C GLY A 195 -21.77 37.58 7.95
N ALA A 196 -20.77 38.25 7.38
CA ALA A 196 -19.90 37.69 6.34
C ALA A 196 -18.55 37.22 6.90
N CYS A 197 -18.25 37.48 8.18
CA CYS A 197 -16.92 37.31 8.79
C CYS A 197 -17.04 36.82 10.24
N PRO A 198 -16.08 36.02 10.74
CA PRO A 198 -15.94 35.83 12.18
C PRO A 198 -15.65 37.19 12.84
N PRO A 199 -16.32 37.53 13.97
CA PRO A 199 -16.03 38.77 14.66
C PRO A 199 -14.64 38.73 15.29
N LEU A 200 -14.05 39.91 15.49
CA LEU A 200 -12.70 40.11 16.06
C LEU A 200 -12.64 39.77 17.56
N ASP A 201 -13.76 39.43 18.17
CA ASP A 201 -13.88 39.12 19.59
C ASP A 201 -14.26 37.65 19.81
N SER A 202 -14.15 37.19 21.05
CA SER A 202 -14.57 35.83 21.44
C SER A 202 -16.08 35.72 21.69
N SER A 203 -16.88 36.66 21.19
CA SER A 203 -18.33 36.71 21.48
C SER A 203 -19.11 35.63 20.74
N THR A 204 -18.57 35.15 19.60
CA THR A 204 -19.19 34.07 18.82
C THR A 204 -18.17 32.99 18.47
N THR A 205 -18.67 31.78 18.27
CA THR A 205 -17.87 30.64 17.84
C THR A 205 -17.86 30.57 16.31
N ALA A 206 -16.68 30.40 15.72
CA ALA A 206 -16.51 30.10 14.31
C ALA A 206 -15.78 28.77 14.13
N PHE A 207 -16.07 28.07 13.02
CA PHE A 207 -15.49 26.77 12.69
C PHE A 207 -14.97 26.75 11.27
N VAL A 208 -13.87 26.03 11.05
CA VAL A 208 -13.37 25.68 9.72
C VAL A 208 -13.50 24.18 9.55
N THR A 209 -14.11 23.75 8.46
CA THR A 209 -14.20 22.35 8.08
C THR A 209 -13.45 22.15 6.77
N ILE A 210 -12.46 21.26 6.79
CA ILE A 210 -11.61 20.93 5.65
C ILE A 210 -11.83 19.49 5.25
N ARG A 211 -11.89 19.24 3.95
CA ARG A 211 -11.93 17.91 3.37
C ARG A 211 -10.85 17.77 2.31
N LEU A 212 -10.02 16.74 2.48
CA LEU A 212 -9.01 16.37 1.50
C LEU A 212 -9.43 15.07 0.83
N THR A 213 -9.42 15.05 -0.49
CA THR A 213 -9.70 13.86 -1.30
C THR A 213 -8.45 13.51 -2.11
N HIS A 214 -7.99 12.27 -1.95
CA HIS A 214 -6.81 11.74 -2.62
C HIS A 214 -7.11 10.43 -3.36
N ARG A 215 -6.44 10.22 -4.49
CA ARG A 215 -6.51 9.05 -5.35
C ARG A 215 -5.34 8.12 -5.06
N ALA A 216 -5.57 7.17 -4.16
CA ALA A 216 -4.58 6.15 -3.85
C ALA A 216 -4.43 5.17 -5.03
N PRO A 217 -3.20 4.80 -5.42
CA PRO A 217 -2.97 3.92 -6.56
C PRO A 217 -3.42 2.48 -6.29
N VAL A 218 -3.95 1.82 -7.33
CA VAL A 218 -4.20 0.36 -7.33
C VAL A 218 -2.98 -0.37 -7.87
N LEU A 219 -2.39 -1.27 -7.06
CA LEU A 219 -1.17 -1.99 -7.40
C LEU A 219 -1.43 -3.30 -8.15
N LEU A 220 -2.57 -3.95 -7.92
CA LEU A 220 -2.84 -5.26 -8.48
C LEU A 220 -3.47 -5.17 -9.88
N PRO A 221 -2.82 -5.70 -10.92
CA PRO A 221 -3.43 -5.78 -12.24
C PRO A 221 -4.65 -6.72 -12.17
N GLY A 222 -5.84 -6.19 -12.49
CA GLY A 222 -7.10 -6.95 -12.47
C GLY A 222 -8.11 -6.52 -11.41
N PHE A 223 -7.66 -6.00 -10.27
CA PHE A 223 -8.53 -5.49 -9.20
C PHE A 223 -9.51 -4.39 -9.66
N PRO A 224 -9.11 -3.43 -10.51
CA PRO A 224 -10.00 -2.34 -10.90
C PRO A 224 -11.19 -2.75 -11.77
N TYR A 225 -11.18 -3.97 -12.34
CA TYR A 225 -12.30 -4.51 -13.11
C TYR A 225 -13.34 -5.21 -12.25
N LEU A 226 -13.06 -5.38 -10.95
CA LEU A 226 -14.01 -5.93 -10.01
C LEU A 226 -14.84 -4.78 -9.39
N PRO A 227 -16.18 -4.89 -9.40
CA PRO A 227 -17.04 -3.84 -8.87
C PRO A 227 -16.73 -3.59 -7.39
N GLY A 228 -16.48 -2.32 -7.04
CA GLY A 228 -16.17 -1.90 -5.68
C GLY A 228 -14.69 -2.02 -5.27
N LEU A 229 -13.80 -2.49 -6.15
CA LEU A 229 -12.37 -2.65 -5.88
C LEU A 229 -11.47 -1.67 -6.66
N GLY A 230 -12.02 -0.50 -6.99
CA GLY A 230 -11.32 0.62 -7.61
C GLY A 230 -12.16 1.31 -8.66
N THR A 231 -11.76 2.51 -9.03
CA THR A 231 -12.31 3.27 -10.17
C THR A 231 -11.20 3.60 -11.14
N CYS A 232 -11.45 3.48 -12.44
CA CYS A 232 -10.47 3.86 -13.46
C CYS A 232 -11.02 5.00 -14.32
N ASP A 233 -10.16 5.95 -14.65
CA ASP A 233 -10.39 6.95 -15.69
C ASP A 233 -9.16 7.02 -16.62
N ALA A 234 -9.09 8.06 -17.48
CA ALA A 234 -7.99 8.24 -18.42
C ALA A 234 -6.60 8.38 -17.75
N SER A 235 -6.55 8.71 -16.45
CA SER A 235 -5.31 8.86 -15.67
C SER A 235 -4.85 7.57 -14.97
N GLY A 236 -5.66 6.50 -15.01
CA GLY A 236 -5.36 5.22 -14.39
C GLY A 236 -6.42 4.77 -13.39
N CYS A 237 -6.10 3.72 -12.61
CA CYS A 237 -7.00 3.13 -11.63
C CYS A 237 -6.60 3.50 -10.20
N TYR A 238 -7.58 3.95 -9.42
CA TYR A 238 -7.38 4.49 -8.08
C TYR A 238 -8.52 4.14 -7.14
N PHE A 239 -8.27 4.31 -5.84
CA PHE A 239 -9.27 4.42 -4.80
C PHE A 239 -9.34 5.87 -4.32
N ALA A 240 -10.52 6.49 -4.43
CA ALA A 240 -10.75 7.79 -3.81
C ALA A 240 -10.88 7.61 -2.30
N ILE A 241 -9.93 8.19 -1.56
CA ILE A 241 -9.93 8.25 -0.11
C ILE A 241 -10.12 9.69 0.32
N THR A 242 -11.02 9.91 1.27
CA THR A 242 -11.37 11.25 1.72
C THR A 242 -11.22 11.34 3.23
N THR A 243 -10.68 12.45 3.74
CA THR A 243 -10.65 12.77 5.17
C THR A 243 -11.31 14.10 5.40
N THR A 244 -12.06 14.23 6.50
CA THR A 244 -12.66 15.48 6.95
C THR A 244 -12.12 15.82 8.33
N ALA A 245 -11.89 17.11 8.58
CA ALA A 245 -11.53 17.61 9.89
C ALA A 245 -12.21 18.96 10.13
N GLU A 246 -12.72 19.15 11.34
CA GLU A 246 -13.37 20.37 11.77
C GLU A 246 -12.63 20.94 12.97
N PHE A 247 -12.36 22.23 12.92
CA PHE A 247 -11.65 22.94 13.96
C PHE A 247 -12.39 24.22 14.34
N ARG A 248 -12.43 24.51 15.63
CA ARG A 248 -12.89 25.79 16.14
C ARG A 248 -11.80 26.83 15.87
N MET A 249 -12.18 27.96 15.30
CA MET A 249 -11.27 29.08 15.08
C MET A 249 -11.00 29.82 16.38
N GLU A 250 -9.78 30.32 16.50
CA GLU A 250 -9.40 31.23 17.59
C GLU A 250 -9.69 32.68 17.17
N PRO A 251 -10.15 33.55 18.09
CA PRO A 251 -10.26 34.97 17.80
C PRO A 251 -8.90 35.53 17.44
N PRO A 252 -8.79 36.42 16.44
CA PRO A 252 -7.53 37.07 16.12
C PRO A 252 -7.01 37.86 17.33
N PRO A 253 -5.69 37.96 17.52
CA PRO A 253 -5.13 38.78 18.59
C PRO A 253 -5.57 40.26 18.42
N PRO A 254 -5.85 40.97 19.52
CA PRO A 254 -6.33 42.35 19.50
C PRO A 254 -5.28 43.36 18.99
#